data_AF-A0AAD7ZI05-F1
#
_entry.id   AF-A0AAD7ZI05-F1
#
_cell.length_a   1.000
_cell.length_b   1.000
_cell.length_c   1.000
_cell.angle_alpha   90.00
_cell.angle_beta   90.00
_cell.angle_gamma   90.00
#
_symmetry.space_group_name_H-M   'P 1'
#
loop_
_entity.id
_entity.type
_entity.pdbx_description
1 polymer ?
#
loop_
_entity_poly.entity_id
_entity_poly.type
_entity_poly.pdbx_seq_one_letter_code
_entity_poly.pdbx_strand_id
1 'polypeptide(L)'
;MSELQTEIPSWLNIEFLENVLKHEDLEGDLKVTSFDIERATSAGDNYMSTIYRATVHTTKRGNSESKSLIIKCQPQEVLQK
;
A
#
# COMPACT_ATOMS: atom_id res chain seq x y z
N MET A 1 8.82 24.85 -10.18
CA MET A 1 9.44 23.52 -10.08
C MET A 1 8.43 22.61 -9.40
N SER A 2 7.56 21.95 -10.17
CA SER A 2 6.57 21.03 -9.62
C SER A 2 7.28 19.73 -9.25
N GLU A 3 7.44 19.48 -7.96
CA GLU A 3 7.88 18.19 -7.44
C GLU A 3 6.99 17.10 -8.04
N LEU A 4 7.61 16.10 -8.67
CA LEU A 4 6.92 14.93 -9.21
C LEU A 4 6.30 14.17 -8.03
N GLN A 5 5.09 14.55 -7.62
CA GLN A 5 4.19 13.72 -6.84
C GLN A 5 4.00 12.44 -7.64
N THR A 6 4.82 11.45 -7.34
CA THR A 6 4.72 10.17 -8.00
C THR A 6 3.62 9.44 -7.26
N GLU A 7 2.41 9.65 -7.76
CA GLU A 7 1.13 9.24 -7.20
C GLU A 7 1.14 7.77 -6.75
N ILE A 8 0.40 7.48 -5.68
CA ILE A 8 0.16 6.11 -5.23
C ILE A 8 -0.47 5.36 -6.41
N PRO A 9 0.09 4.21 -6.82
CA PRO A 9 -0.38 3.55 -8.02
C PRO A 9 -1.80 3.03 -7.82
N SER A 10 -2.64 3.12 -8.85
CA SER A 10 -4.06 2.78 -8.75
C SER A 10 -4.34 1.30 -8.40
N TRP A 11 -3.38 0.40 -8.65
CA TRP A 11 -3.47 -0.99 -8.24
C TRP A 11 -3.32 -1.16 -6.72
N LEU A 12 -2.68 -0.21 -6.02
CA LEU A 12 -2.51 -0.23 -4.58
C LEU A 12 -3.73 0.42 -3.92
N ASN A 13 -4.82 -0.34 -3.89
CA ASN A 13 -6.13 0.10 -3.45
C ASN A 13 -6.75 -0.86 -2.41
N ILE A 14 -7.98 -0.57 -1.99
CA ILE A 14 -8.69 -1.36 -0.97
C ILE A 14 -8.85 -2.84 -1.37
N GLU A 15 -9.15 -3.12 -2.63
CA GLU A 15 -9.35 -4.49 -3.11
C GLU A 15 -8.05 -5.29 -3.02
N PHE A 16 -6.94 -4.69 -3.46
CA PHE A 16 -5.61 -5.31 -3.34
C PHE A 16 -5.24 -5.57 -1.87
N LEU A 17 -5.38 -4.57 -1.00
CA LEU A 17 -5.05 -4.70 0.42
C LEU A 17 -5.91 -5.75 1.11
N GLU A 18 -7.20 -5.80 0.83
CA GLU A 18 -8.11 -6.80 1.40
C GLU A 18 -7.76 -8.21 0.92
N ASN A 19 -7.44 -8.37 -0.37
CA ASN A 19 -7.06 -9.67 -0.92
C ASN A 19 -5.76 -10.20 -0.30
N VAL A 20 -4.76 -9.32 -0.12
CA VAL A 20 -3.49 -9.67 0.55
C VAL A 20 -3.73 -10.06 2.00
N LEU A 21 -4.52 -9.29 2.76
CA LEU A 21 -4.77 -9.55 4.17
C LEU A 21 -5.65 -10.79 4.40
N LYS A 22 -6.54 -11.11 3.46
CA LYS A 22 -7.35 -12.34 3.51
C LYS A 22 -6.52 -13.61 3.37
N HIS A 23 -5.38 -13.57 2.69
CA HIS A 23 -4.48 -14.73 2.63
C HIS A 23 -3.93 -15.15 3.99
N GLU A 24 -3.83 -14.21 4.93
CA GLU A 24 -3.43 -14.48 6.32
C GLU A 24 -4.63 -14.79 7.22
N ASP A 25 -5.85 -14.61 6.72
CA ASP A 25 -7.08 -14.82 7.46
C ASP A 25 -7.70 -16.18 7.14
N LEU A 26 -7.48 -17.16 8.02
CA LEU A 26 -8.01 -18.52 7.90
C LEU A 26 -9.54 -18.59 7.76
N GLU A 27 -10.26 -17.57 8.22
CA GLU A 27 -11.72 -17.55 8.26
C GLU A 27 -12.35 -16.71 7.14
N GLY A 28 -11.54 -15.90 6.47
CA GLY A 28 -11.94 -15.08 5.32
C GLY A 28 -12.98 -13.99 5.62
N ASP A 29 -13.19 -13.62 6.88
CA ASP A 29 -14.17 -12.62 7.30
C ASP A 29 -13.58 -11.21 7.49
N LEU A 30 -12.26 -11.07 7.32
CA LEU A 30 -11.57 -9.78 7.32
C LEU A 30 -12.05 -8.87 6.20
N LYS A 31 -12.38 -7.63 6.57
CA LYS A 31 -12.69 -6.52 5.64
C LYS A 31 -11.81 -5.34 5.90
N VAL A 32 -11.33 -4.68 4.84
CA VAL A 32 -10.64 -3.39 4.96
C VAL A 32 -11.69 -2.28 5.01
N THR A 33 -11.57 -1.37 5.97
CA THR A 33 -12.52 -0.26 6.14
C THR A 33 -11.95 1.06 5.63
N SER A 34 -10.63 1.26 5.78
CA SER A 34 -9.90 2.41 5.26
C SER A 34 -8.41 2.12 5.25
N PHE A 35 -7.66 2.93 4.51
CA PHE A 35 -6.20 2.85 4.50
C PHE A 35 -5.60 4.24 4.26
N ASP A 36 -4.40 4.43 4.77
CA ASP A 36 -3.54 5.57 4.47
C ASP A 36 -2.21 5.05 3.92
N ILE A 37 -1.72 5.63 2.83
CA ILE A 37 -0.50 5.20 2.16
C ILE A 37 0.37 6.41 1.86
N GLU A 38 1.66 6.27 2.14
CA GLU A 38 2.66 7.27 1.82
C GLU A 38 3.93 6.61 1.27
N ARG A 39 4.75 7.39 0.56
CA ARG A 39 6.09 6.93 0.17
C ARG A 39 6.99 6.90 1.40
N ALA A 40 7.69 5.78 1.60
CA ALA A 40 8.58 5.61 2.74
C ALA A 40 9.99 6.23 2.52
N THR A 41 10.24 6.82 1.35
CA THR A 41 11.58 7.20 0.88
C THR A 41 11.51 8.46 0.02
N SER A 42 12.49 9.33 0.18
CA SER A 42 12.63 10.58 -0.57
C SER A 42 13.01 10.34 -2.04
N ALA A 43 12.71 11.30 -2.92
CA ALA A 43 13.17 11.26 -4.30
C ALA A 43 14.71 11.23 -4.34
N GLY A 44 15.30 10.21 -4.98
CA GLY A 44 16.74 10.05 -5.14
C GLY A 44 17.39 8.88 -4.37
N ASP A 45 16.72 8.30 -3.37
CA ASP A 45 17.24 7.18 -2.57
C ASP A 45 16.97 5.78 -3.16
N ASN A 46 16.17 5.70 -4.22
CA ASN A 46 15.65 4.44 -4.76
C ASN A 46 16.04 4.24 -6.21
N TYR A 47 17.26 3.75 -6.44
CA TYR A 47 17.69 3.31 -7.78
C TYR A 47 17.05 1.97 -8.21
N MET A 48 16.49 1.18 -7.28
CA MET A 48 16.10 -0.22 -7.55
C MET A 48 14.70 -0.65 -7.08
N SER A 49 13.97 0.12 -6.25
CA SER A 49 12.62 -0.25 -5.81
C SER A 49 11.85 0.96 -5.30
N THR A 50 10.53 0.98 -5.49
CA THR A 50 9.65 1.97 -4.81
C THR A 50 9.07 1.35 -3.55
N ILE A 51 9.15 2.08 -2.43
CA ILE A 51 8.66 1.61 -1.12
C ILE A 51 7.53 2.50 -0.62
N TYR A 52 6.41 1.88 -0.28
CA TYR A 52 5.27 2.52 0.37
C TYR A 52 5.12 2.01 1.80
N ARG A 53 4.70 2.90 2.70
CA ARG A 53 4.20 2.57 4.03
C ARG A 53 2.69 2.70 4.01
N ALA A 54 1.98 1.68 4.49
CA ALA A 54 0.53 1.69 4.57
C ALA A 54 0.08 1.45 6.00
N THR A 55 -0.90 2.22 6.46
CA THR A 55 -1.70 1.89 7.65
C THR A 55 -3.06 1.44 7.17
N VAL A 56 -3.44 0.20 7.46
CA VAL A 56 -4.68 -0.41 7.00
C VAL A 56 -5.58 -0.69 8.18
N HIS A 57 -6.77 -0.12 8.17
CA HIS A 57 -7.80 -0.38 9.17
C HIS A 57 -8.71 -1.50 8.69
N THR A 58 -8.92 -2.49 9.54
CA THR A 58 -9.71 -3.68 9.22
C THR A 58 -10.78 -3.93 10.27
N THR A 59 -11.81 -4.66 9.87
CA THR A 59 -12.77 -5.28 10.79
C THR A 59 -12.75 -6.79 10.60
N LYS A 60 -12.64 -7.53 11.69
CA LYS A 60 -12.71 -9.00 11.72
C LYS A 60 -13.58 -9.45 12.89
N ARG A 61 -14.59 -10.27 12.66
CA ARG A 61 -15.57 -10.71 13.68
C ARG A 61 -16.18 -9.56 14.50
N GLY A 62 -16.36 -8.40 13.89
CA GLY A 62 -16.87 -7.18 14.56
C GLY A 62 -15.85 -6.42 15.40
N ASN A 63 -14.60 -6.88 15.48
CA ASN A 63 -13.50 -6.15 16.13
C ASN A 63 -12.74 -5.32 15.09
N SER A 64 -12.41 -4.09 15.45
CA SER A 64 -11.58 -3.20 14.62
C SER A 64 -10.11 -3.39 14.97
N GLU A 65 -9.28 -3.52 13.93
CA GLU A 65 -7.83 -3.66 14.04
C GLU A 65 -7.12 -2.69 13.10
N SER A 66 -5.85 -2.40 13.38
CA SER A 66 -4.97 -1.63 12.50
C SER A 66 -3.71 -2.42 12.22
N LYS A 67 -3.28 -2.44 10.95
CA LYS A 67 -2.09 -3.14 10.48
C LYS A 67 -1.17 -2.17 9.73
N SER A 68 0.11 -2.19 10.09
CA SER A 68 1.15 -1.43 9.39
C SER A 68 1.86 -2.34 8.38
N LEU A 69 1.90 -1.92 7.12
CA LEU A 69 2.53 -2.68 6.02
C LEU A 69 3.66 -1.88 5.38
N ILE A 70 4.70 -2.59 4.95
CA ILE A 70 5.74 -2.07 4.05
C ILE A 70 5.58 -2.78 2.71
N ILE A 71 5.32 -1.99 1.66
CA ILE A 71 5.02 -2.49 0.32
C ILE A 71 6.19 -2.13 -0.57
N LYS A 72 6.89 -3.14 -1.07
CA LYS A 72 8.05 -2.98 -1.95
C LYS A 72 7.66 -3.36 -3.37
N CYS A 73 7.89 -2.46 -4.30
CA CYS A 73 7.60 -2.65 -5.71
C CYS A 73 8.86 -2.44 -6.54
N GLN A 74 8.94 -3.11 -7.68
CA GLN A 74 9.90 -2.72 -8.71
C GLN A 74 9.68 -1.24 -9.08
N PRO A 75 10.75 -0.51 -9.46
CA PRO A 75 10.58 0.86 -9.91
C PRO A 75 9.69 0.84 -11.15
N GLN A 76 8.60 1.60 -11.10
CA GLN A 76 7.75 1.74 -12.27
C GLN A 76 8.53 2.57 -13.27
N GLU A 77 8.74 2.01 -14.46
CA GLU A 77 9.51 2.67 -15.52
C GLU A 77 8.80 3.98 -15.86
N VAL A 78 9.35 5.10 -15.39
CA VAL A 78 8.89 6.41 -15.81
C VAL A 78 9.40 6.52 -17.23
N LEU A 79 8.54 6.27 -18.23
CA LEU A 79 8.81 6.60 -19.61
C LEU A 79 9.19 8.08 -19.66
N GLN A 80 10.50 8.35 -19.63
CA GLN A 80 11.03 9.69 -19.82
C GLN A 80 10.82 9.99 -21.30
N LYS A 81 9.76 10.75 -21.59
CA LYS A 81 9.55 11.39 -22.87
C LYS A 81 10.43 12.62 -22.98
#